data_AF-A0A7R9QYP6-F1
#
_entry.id   AF-A0A7R9QYP6-F1
#
_cell.length_a   1.000
_cell.length_b   1.000
_cell.length_c   1.000
_cell.angle_alpha   90.00
_cell.angle_beta   90.00
_cell.angle_gamma   90.00
#
_symmetry.space_group_name_H-M   'P 1'
#
loop_
_entity.id
_entity.type
_entity.pdbx_description
1 polymer ?
#
loop_
_entity_poly.entity_id
_entity_poly.type
_entity_poly.pdbx_seq_one_letter_code
_entity_poly.pdbx_strand_id
1 'polypeptide(L)'
;MADERDIYGRSQWSALSNNDRPVRQQLIYNVNPVYDVSAIRWHDWKLMQNSPLALTAYRSAPVAYSTNASTKGQSFKRRQTMDRVSCKSYDVLSRMDRAPDYEALSDAVVECGPTPVATDAANDCPKGQLCLYNLRHDPCEYHNLIAETDPEFVRFLWNKLVTFNGTSVPPLSLVPLDPRADPSLHNNRWTNWLDTGEQADQVDGSIANKVEL
;
A
#
# COMPACT_ATOMS: atom_id res chain seq x y z
N MET A 1 10.46 -22.33 9.09
CA MET A 1 9.22 -21.58 8.79
C MET A 1 9.22 -20.36 9.70
N ALA A 2 9.98 -19.32 9.36
CA ALA A 2 10.32 -18.21 10.26
C ALA A 2 10.24 -16.87 9.50
N ASP A 3 9.84 -15.81 10.20
CA ASP A 3 9.76 -14.38 9.81
C ASP A 3 8.43 -13.85 9.21
N GLU A 4 7.54 -14.65 8.59
CA GLU A 4 6.30 -14.08 8.01
C GLU A 4 5.23 -13.69 9.03
N ARG A 5 5.08 -14.45 10.13
CA ARG A 5 4.15 -14.13 11.24
C ARG A 5 4.47 -12.79 11.89
N ASP A 6 5.69 -12.32 11.68
CA ASP A 6 6.18 -11.09 12.27
C ASP A 6 5.79 -9.85 11.46
N ILE A 7 5.35 -10.04 10.21
CA ILE A 7 4.93 -8.99 9.27
C ILE A 7 3.42 -9.07 9.00
N TYR A 8 2.95 -10.24 8.61
CA TYR A 8 1.56 -10.49 8.22
C TYR A 8 0.74 -10.97 9.42
N GLY A 9 -0.48 -10.46 9.55
CA GLY A 9 -1.42 -10.91 10.59
C GLY A 9 -1.16 -10.37 12.00
N ARG A 10 -0.16 -9.50 12.22
CA ARG A 10 -0.02 -8.79 13.51
C ARG A 10 -1.05 -7.67 13.63
N SER A 11 -1.92 -7.75 14.63
CA SER A 11 -2.88 -6.68 14.95
C SER A 11 -2.16 -5.35 15.20
N GLN A 12 -2.62 -4.30 14.52
CA GLN A 12 -2.21 -2.92 14.76
C GLN A 12 -3.34 -2.11 15.42
N TRP A 13 -4.38 -2.79 15.93
CA TRP A 13 -5.60 -2.13 16.40
C TRP A 13 -5.35 -1.12 17.52
N SER A 14 -4.47 -1.43 18.47
CA SER A 14 -4.11 -0.51 19.55
C SER A 14 -3.45 0.76 19.01
N ALA A 15 -2.50 0.63 18.07
CA ALA A 15 -1.85 1.77 17.44
C ALA A 15 -2.85 2.63 16.65
N LEU A 16 -3.79 2.01 15.94
CA LEU A 16 -4.81 2.72 15.15
C LEU A 16 -5.90 3.37 16.00
N SER A 17 -6.28 2.76 17.13
CA SER A 17 -7.43 3.22 17.94
C SER A 17 -7.02 4.14 19.08
N ASN A 18 -5.85 3.92 19.67
CA ASN A 18 -5.40 4.61 20.87
C ASN A 18 -4.19 5.52 20.63
N ASN A 19 -3.70 5.61 19.39
CA ASN A 19 -2.44 6.27 19.06
C ASN A 19 -1.22 5.66 19.80
N ASP A 20 -1.29 4.36 20.10
CA ASP A 20 -0.18 3.61 20.70
C ASP A 20 0.96 3.42 19.69
N ARG A 21 2.15 3.06 20.17
CA ARG A 21 3.28 2.72 19.29
C ARG A 21 2.94 1.53 18.38
N PRO A 22 3.30 1.58 17.09
CA PRO A 22 3.06 0.47 16.17
C PRO A 22 3.85 -0.77 16.61
N VAL A 23 3.19 -1.92 16.57
CA VAL A 23 3.80 -3.22 16.89
C VAL A 23 4.70 -3.67 15.73
N ARG A 24 4.36 -3.28 14.49
CA ARG A 24 5.13 -3.61 13.30
C ARG A 24 6.44 -2.82 13.26
N GLN A 25 7.55 -3.54 13.31
CA GLN A 25 8.90 -2.97 13.20
C GLN A 25 9.48 -3.06 11.79
N GLN A 26 8.96 -3.98 10.96
CA GLN A 26 9.42 -4.17 9.59
C GLN A 26 8.24 -4.23 8.62
N LEU A 27 8.44 -3.72 7.40
CA LEU A 27 7.43 -3.70 6.34
C LEU A 27 8.10 -3.97 5.01
N ILE A 28 7.55 -4.87 4.23
CA ILE A 28 7.94 -5.08 2.83
C ILE A 28 6.98 -4.28 1.98
N TYR A 29 7.50 -3.40 1.13
CA TYR A 29 6.67 -2.66 0.18
C TYR A 29 6.32 -3.53 -1.03
N ASN A 30 7.33 -4.19 -1.59
CA ASN A 30 7.21 -5.06 -2.74
C ASN A 30 8.48 -5.91 -2.88
N VAL A 31 8.35 -7.10 -3.47
CA VAL A 31 9.46 -7.93 -3.97
C VAL A 31 9.06 -8.43 -5.34
N ASN A 32 9.66 -7.85 -6.38
CA ASN A 32 9.41 -8.23 -7.75
C ASN A 32 10.71 -8.75 -8.41
N PRO A 33 10.90 -10.07 -8.48
CA PRO A 33 12.09 -10.66 -9.08
C PRO A 33 12.13 -10.56 -10.61
N VAL A 34 11.02 -10.20 -11.27
CA VAL A 34 10.97 -10.03 -12.74
C VAL A 34 11.65 -8.73 -13.16
N TYR A 35 11.47 -7.67 -12.37
CA TYR A 35 12.06 -6.36 -12.64
C TYR A 35 13.19 -6.00 -11.68
N ASP A 36 13.57 -6.92 -10.79
CA ASP A 36 14.51 -6.70 -9.68
C ASP A 36 14.15 -5.46 -8.85
N VAL A 37 12.87 -5.20 -8.64
CA VAL A 37 12.39 -4.06 -7.84
C VAL A 37 11.95 -4.59 -6.49
N SER A 38 12.64 -4.18 -5.43
CA SER A 38 12.29 -4.59 -4.08
C SER A 38 12.55 -3.48 -3.07
N ALA A 39 11.76 -3.43 -2.00
CA ALA A 39 12.00 -2.50 -0.91
C ALA A 39 11.49 -3.04 0.43
N ILE A 40 12.31 -2.84 1.47
CA ILE A 40 12.00 -3.18 2.86
C ILE A 40 12.23 -1.96 3.73
N ARG A 41 11.35 -1.77 4.71
CA ARG A 41 11.53 -0.87 5.84
C ARG A 41 11.81 -1.69 7.09
N TRP A 42 12.81 -1.27 7.85
CA TRP A 42 13.16 -1.81 9.16
C TRP A 42 13.35 -0.63 10.12
N HIS A 43 12.40 -0.44 11.03
CA HIS A 43 12.22 0.78 11.83
C HIS A 43 12.22 2.04 10.97
N ASP A 44 13.21 2.91 11.14
CA ASP A 44 13.35 4.17 10.44
C ASP A 44 14.11 4.02 9.12
N TRP A 45 14.68 2.85 8.84
CA TRP A 45 15.51 2.61 7.67
C TRP A 45 14.70 1.98 6.53
N LYS A 46 14.93 2.44 5.31
CA LYS A 46 14.39 1.85 4.08
C LYS A 46 15.53 1.46 3.16
N LEU A 47 15.62 0.17 2.84
CA LEU A 47 16.48 -0.34 1.78
C LEU A 47 15.63 -0.59 0.53
N MET A 48 16.10 -0.09 -0.60
CA MET A 48 15.48 -0.27 -1.91
C MET A 48 16.51 -0.82 -2.90
N GLN A 49 16.06 -1.75 -3.74
CA GLN A 49 16.76 -2.20 -4.95
C GLN A 49 15.99 -1.69 -6.16
N ASN A 50 16.70 -0.99 -7.04
CA ASN A 50 16.19 -0.43 -8.30
C ASN A 50 14.97 0.50 -8.12
N SER A 51 15.10 1.74 -8.57
CA SER A 51 13.92 2.56 -8.87
C SER A 51 13.29 2.01 -10.16
N PRO A 52 11.98 1.70 -10.20
CA PRO A 52 11.34 1.37 -11.46
C PRO A 52 11.53 2.54 -12.42
N LEU A 53 12.25 2.29 -13.52
CA LEU A 53 12.70 3.21 -14.58
C LEU A 53 11.57 3.95 -15.34
N ALA A 54 10.37 4.02 -14.79
CA ALA A 54 9.22 4.74 -15.34
C ALA A 54 8.52 5.66 -14.33
N LEU A 55 9.01 5.78 -13.09
CA LEU A 55 8.24 6.37 -11.99
C LEU A 55 8.96 7.48 -11.21
N THR A 56 9.67 8.36 -11.91
CA THR A 56 9.79 9.76 -11.45
C THR A 56 8.41 10.40 -11.18
N ALA A 57 7.35 9.85 -11.78
CA ALA A 57 5.96 10.20 -11.52
C ALA A 57 5.43 9.83 -10.11
N TYR A 58 6.02 8.86 -9.40
CA TYR A 58 5.51 8.46 -8.08
C TYR A 58 6.06 9.32 -6.93
N ARG A 59 7.19 10.00 -7.15
CA ARG A 59 7.76 10.96 -6.17
C ARG A 59 7.09 12.34 -6.23
N SER A 60 6.26 12.62 -7.25
CA SER A 60 5.69 13.95 -7.46
C SER A 60 4.26 14.00 -8.01
N ALA A 61 3.52 12.87 -8.05
CA ALA A 61 2.10 12.90 -8.41
C ALA A 61 1.27 12.01 -7.50
N PRO A 62 0.08 12.47 -7.06
CA PRO A 62 -0.93 11.54 -6.57
C PRO A 62 -1.26 10.65 -7.76
N VAL A 63 -1.09 9.35 -7.55
CA VAL A 63 -1.13 8.30 -8.55
C VAL A 63 -2.38 8.46 -9.42
N ALA A 64 -2.19 8.98 -10.63
CA ALA A 64 -3.16 8.84 -11.69
C ALA A 64 -3.14 7.37 -12.10
N TYR A 65 -4.07 6.58 -11.55
CA TYR A 65 -4.50 5.39 -12.25
C TYR A 65 -4.91 5.85 -13.65
N SER A 66 -4.26 5.27 -14.65
CA SER A 66 -4.55 5.44 -16.06
C SER A 66 -5.99 4.98 -16.34
N THR A 67 -6.97 5.83 -16.05
CA THR A 67 -8.20 5.84 -16.83
C THR A 67 -7.79 6.38 -18.19
N ASN A 68 -8.06 5.64 -19.26
CA ASN A 68 -7.91 6.07 -20.65
C ASN A 68 -8.86 7.24 -20.96
N ALA A 69 -8.67 8.36 -20.28
CA ALA A 69 -9.33 9.63 -20.47
C ALA A 69 -8.22 10.64 -20.75
N SER A 70 -8.25 11.19 -21.96
CA SER A 70 -7.32 12.18 -22.48
C SER A 70 -7.37 13.49 -21.70
N THR A 71 -6.81 13.53 -20.50
CA THR A 71 -6.58 14.77 -19.76
C THR A 71 -5.11 14.90 -19.42
N LYS A 72 -4.34 15.32 -20.44
CA LYS A 72 -3.03 15.98 -20.24
C LYS A 72 -3.23 17.10 -19.23
N GLY A 73 -2.49 17.07 -18.11
CA GLY A 73 -2.37 18.21 -17.20
C GLY A 73 -3.36 18.29 -16.05
N GLN A 74 -4.11 17.23 -15.73
CA GLN A 74 -4.65 17.08 -14.38
C GLN A 74 -3.69 16.20 -13.60
N SER A 75 -2.61 16.80 -13.10
CA SER A 75 -2.16 16.42 -11.77
C SER A 75 -3.42 16.36 -10.90
N PHE A 76 -3.53 15.37 -10.03
CA PHE A 76 -4.36 15.52 -8.85
C PHE A 76 -3.77 16.71 -8.06
N LYS A 77 -3.97 17.95 -8.55
CA LYS A 77 -4.13 19.09 -7.66
C LYS A 77 -5.06 18.54 -6.62
N ARG A 78 -4.62 18.56 -5.35
CA ARG A 78 -5.43 18.39 -4.15
C ARG A 78 -6.81 18.90 -4.54
N ARG A 79 -7.69 18.02 -5.05
CA ARG A 79 -9.05 18.41 -5.39
C ARG A 79 -9.49 18.61 -3.97
N GLN A 80 -9.52 19.87 -3.55
CA GLN A 80 -10.34 20.30 -2.43
C GLN A 80 -11.65 19.64 -2.75
N THR A 81 -11.83 18.49 -2.13
CA THR A 81 -12.87 17.56 -2.52
C THR A 81 -14.03 18.16 -1.78
N MET A 82 -14.58 19.23 -2.35
CA MET A 82 -15.92 19.67 -1.98
C MET A 82 -16.83 18.44 -2.01
N ASP A 83 -16.54 17.47 -2.90
CA ASP A 83 -17.14 16.14 -2.99
C ASP A 83 -17.09 15.28 -1.70
N ARG A 84 -16.08 15.40 -0.84
CA ARG A 84 -15.98 14.56 0.38
C ARG A 84 -17.01 14.95 1.44
N VAL A 85 -17.15 16.25 1.68
CA VAL A 85 -18.08 16.80 2.66
C VAL A 85 -19.46 17.09 2.06
N SER A 86 -19.59 17.15 0.72
CA SER A 86 -20.87 17.33 0.03
C SER A 86 -21.54 16.02 -0.39
N CYS A 87 -20.91 14.85 -0.18
CA CYS A 87 -21.52 13.57 -0.55
C CYS A 87 -22.64 13.17 0.42
N LYS A 88 -23.64 12.42 -0.09
CA LYS A 88 -24.75 11.90 0.73
C LYS A 88 -24.27 11.06 1.91
N SER A 89 -23.19 10.30 1.73
CA SER A 89 -22.61 9.50 2.80
C SER A 89 -22.10 10.36 3.96
N TYR A 90 -21.50 11.51 3.67
CA TYR A 90 -21.04 12.44 4.70
C TYR A 90 -22.22 13.09 5.43
N ASP A 91 -23.28 13.49 4.72
CA ASP A 91 -24.51 14.00 5.36
C ASP A 91 -25.14 12.97 6.31
N VAL A 92 -25.28 11.71 5.88
CA VAL A 92 -25.78 10.62 6.74
C VAL A 92 -24.88 10.42 7.95
N LEU A 93 -23.57 10.34 7.76
CA LEU A 93 -22.63 10.18 8.88
C LEU A 93 -22.64 11.37 9.84
N SER A 94 -22.78 12.59 9.32
CA SER A 94 -22.89 13.82 10.13
C SER A 94 -24.14 13.80 11.01
N ARG A 95 -25.29 13.39 10.45
CA ARG A 95 -26.54 13.23 11.22
C ARG A 95 -26.45 12.14 12.30
N MET A 96 -25.57 11.16 12.10
CA MET A 96 -25.30 10.10 13.06
C MET A 96 -24.19 10.45 14.07
N ASP A 97 -23.64 11.67 14.03
CA ASP A 97 -22.46 12.08 14.81
C ASP A 97 -21.24 11.16 14.60
N ARG A 98 -21.06 10.72 13.34
CA ARG A 98 -19.99 9.82 12.89
C ARG A 98 -19.28 10.35 11.65
N ALA A 99 -19.36 11.65 11.40
CA ALA A 99 -18.64 12.27 10.29
C ALA A 99 -17.12 12.10 10.50
N PRO A 100 -16.38 11.67 9.47
CA PRO A 100 -14.93 11.58 9.58
C PRO A 100 -14.32 12.97 9.73
N ASP A 101 -13.37 13.11 10.66
CA ASP A 101 -12.48 14.25 10.71
C ASP A 101 -11.38 14.08 9.67
N TYR A 102 -11.46 14.87 8.59
CA TYR A 102 -10.49 14.82 7.50
C TYR A 102 -9.19 15.57 7.81
N GLU A 103 -9.18 16.40 8.86
CA GLU A 103 -7.99 17.12 9.32
C GLU A 103 -7.23 16.35 10.42
N ALA A 104 -7.79 15.25 10.93
CA ALA A 104 -7.17 14.42 11.98
C ALA A 104 -5.74 13.94 11.66
N LEU A 105 -5.33 13.95 10.39
CA LEU A 105 -4.00 13.55 9.93
C LEU A 105 -3.21 14.70 9.29
N SER A 106 -3.59 15.97 9.50
CA SER A 106 -2.86 17.13 8.98
C SER A 106 -1.38 17.08 9.38
N ASP A 107 -1.11 16.69 10.62
CA ASP A 107 0.23 16.62 11.21
C ASP A 107 1.05 15.44 10.66
N ALA A 108 0.40 14.47 10.02
CA ALA A 108 1.06 13.34 9.38
C ALA A 108 1.43 13.61 7.91
N VAL A 109 1.06 14.77 7.36
CA VAL A 109 1.37 15.15 5.98
C VAL A 109 2.82 15.61 5.89
N VAL A 110 3.61 14.92 5.05
CA VAL A 110 4.97 15.35 4.69
C VAL A 110 4.90 16.13 3.38
N GLU A 111 5.25 17.41 3.41
CA GLU A 111 5.39 18.24 2.21
C GLU A 111 6.85 18.25 1.75
N CYS A 112 7.16 17.40 0.77
CA CYS A 112 8.46 17.39 0.13
C CYS A 112 8.62 18.60 -0.80
N GLY A 113 9.74 19.32 -0.66
CA GLY A 113 10.09 20.45 -1.50
C GLY A 113 10.45 20.06 -2.94
N PRO A 114 10.96 21.02 -3.75
CA PRO A 114 11.51 20.68 -5.06
C PRO A 114 12.66 19.69 -4.91
N THR A 115 12.72 18.70 -5.80
CA THR A 115 13.81 17.73 -5.82
C THR A 115 15.15 18.46 -5.97
N PRO A 116 16.18 18.11 -5.17
CA PRO A 116 17.52 18.67 -5.33
C PRO A 116 17.98 18.55 -6.78
N VAL A 117 18.48 19.64 -7.36
CA VAL A 117 18.94 19.67 -8.75
C VAL A 117 20.16 18.75 -8.88
N ALA A 118 20.12 17.86 -9.87
CA ALA A 118 21.05 16.76 -10.07
C ALA A 118 22.53 17.07 -9.78
N THR A 119 22.99 16.67 -8.60
CA THR A 119 24.40 16.48 -8.26
C THR A 119 24.55 15.04 -7.80
N ASP A 120 24.53 14.07 -8.73
CA ASP A 120 24.71 12.62 -8.48
C ASP A 120 23.78 11.93 -7.44
N ALA A 121 22.96 12.72 -6.76
CA ALA A 121 21.91 12.39 -5.79
C ALA A 121 20.53 12.65 -6.40
N ALA A 122 20.43 12.52 -7.73
CA ALA A 122 19.14 12.39 -8.36
C ALA A 122 18.52 11.09 -7.81
N ASN A 123 17.61 11.27 -6.85
CA ASN A 123 16.60 10.43 -6.23
C ASN A 123 16.12 9.13 -6.92
N ASP A 124 16.58 8.78 -8.10
CA ASP A 124 16.38 7.47 -8.67
C ASP A 124 17.46 6.54 -8.13
N CYS A 125 17.05 5.59 -7.29
CA CYS A 125 17.92 4.47 -6.97
C CYS A 125 18.34 3.78 -8.28
N PRO A 126 19.60 3.87 -8.72
CA PRO A 126 19.95 3.48 -10.08
C PRO A 126 19.69 2.01 -10.32
N LYS A 127 19.40 1.65 -11.57
CA LYS A 127 19.25 0.24 -11.95
C LYS A 127 20.56 -0.51 -11.66
N GLY A 128 20.46 -1.66 -11.02
CA GLY A 128 21.56 -2.48 -10.56
C GLY A 128 22.16 -2.05 -9.22
N GLN A 129 21.59 -1.05 -8.53
CA GLN A 129 22.11 -0.56 -7.25
C GLN A 129 21.10 -0.69 -6.11
N LEU A 130 21.65 -0.62 -4.90
CA LEU A 130 20.91 -0.54 -3.65
C LEU A 130 20.97 0.90 -3.14
N CYS A 131 19.89 1.33 -2.50
CA CYS A 131 19.80 2.64 -1.88
C CYS A 131 19.21 2.52 -0.49
N LEU A 132 19.82 3.22 0.45
CA LEU A 132 19.45 3.20 1.85
C LEU A 132 19.06 4.61 2.30
N TYR A 133 17.89 4.74 2.93
CA TYR A 133 17.36 6.00 3.42
C TYR A 133 16.96 5.88 4.89
N ASN A 134 17.06 6.97 5.62
CA ASN A 134 16.54 7.08 6.98
C ASN A 134 15.28 7.96 6.97
N LEU A 135 14.10 7.33 7.01
CA LEU A 135 12.80 7.99 6.89
C LEU A 135 12.47 8.93 8.05
N ARG A 136 13.17 8.82 9.19
CA ARG A 136 12.98 9.73 10.32
C ARG A 136 13.64 11.09 10.07
N HIS A 137 14.77 11.09 9.38
CA HIS A 137 15.53 12.31 9.07
C HIS A 137 15.33 12.80 7.63
N ASP A 138 15.00 11.87 6.73
CA ASP A 138 14.82 12.08 5.30
C ASP A 138 13.56 11.32 4.80
N PRO A 139 12.35 11.81 5.14
CA PRO A 139 11.10 11.19 4.69
C PRO A 139 10.87 11.31 3.18
N CYS A 140 11.59 12.22 2.51
CA CYS A 140 11.51 12.45 1.06
C CYS A 140 12.52 11.61 0.26
N GLU A 141 13.39 10.86 0.95
CA GLU A 141 14.36 9.93 0.36
C GLU A 141 15.29 10.64 -0.63
N TYR A 142 15.82 11.78 -0.22
CA TYR A 142 16.75 12.61 -1.00
C TYR A 142 18.21 12.19 -0.90
N HIS A 143 18.62 11.60 0.22
CA HIS A 143 20.02 11.30 0.49
C HIS A 143 20.20 9.78 0.60
N ASN A 144 20.90 9.20 -0.38
CA ASN A 144 21.26 7.79 -0.33
C ASN A 144 22.45 7.59 0.62
N LEU A 145 22.20 6.99 1.78
CA LEU A 145 23.18 6.78 2.86
C LEU A 145 23.94 5.45 2.73
N ILE A 146 23.82 4.74 1.61
CA ILE A 146 24.40 3.40 1.48
C ILE A 146 25.94 3.39 1.61
N ALA A 147 26.61 4.44 1.13
CA ALA A 147 28.07 4.55 1.21
C ALA A 147 28.56 4.97 2.62
N GLU A 148 27.70 5.61 3.40
CA GLU A 148 28.01 6.12 4.74
C GLU A 148 27.66 5.12 5.85
N THR A 149 26.83 4.13 5.53
CA THR A 149 26.32 3.15 6.50
C THR A 149 27.16 1.88 6.51
N ASP A 150 27.21 1.21 7.66
CA ASP A 150 27.86 -0.10 7.83
C ASP A 150 27.35 -1.12 6.79
N PRO A 151 28.23 -1.71 5.96
CA PRO A 151 27.88 -2.75 5.00
C PRO A 151 27.19 -3.97 5.61
N GLU A 152 27.50 -4.29 6.88
CA GLU A 152 26.87 -5.40 7.59
C GLU A 152 25.37 -5.15 7.84
N PHE A 153 24.99 -3.91 8.14
CA PHE A 153 23.59 -3.54 8.29
C PHE A 153 22.84 -3.60 6.96
N VAL A 154 23.45 -3.14 5.87
CA VAL A 154 22.89 -3.27 4.52
C VAL A 154 22.68 -4.74 4.15
N ARG A 155 23.68 -5.59 4.43
CA ARG A 155 23.61 -7.04 4.21
C ARG A 155 22.49 -7.69 5.02
N PHE A 156 22.31 -7.28 6.28
CA PHE A 156 21.20 -7.74 7.11
C PHE A 156 19.84 -7.45 6.46
N LEU A 157 19.60 -6.21 6.00
CA LEU A 157 18.37 -5.83 5.33
C LEU A 157 18.18 -6.57 4.00
N TRP A 158 19.27 -6.75 3.24
CA TRP A 158 19.26 -7.49 1.99
C TRP A 158 18.88 -8.97 2.18
N ASN A 159 19.46 -9.63 3.19
CA ASN A 159 19.15 -11.02 3.50
C ASN A 159 17.68 -11.24 3.86
N LYS A 160 17.03 -10.25 4.48
CA LYS A 160 15.58 -10.27 4.71
C LYS A 160 14.82 -10.29 3.38
N LEU A 161 15.13 -9.36 2.48
CA LEU A 161 14.51 -9.33 1.14
C LEU A 161 14.70 -10.65 0.38
N VAL A 162 15.90 -11.22 0.41
CA VAL A 162 16.19 -12.53 -0.21
C VAL A 162 15.34 -13.64 0.41
N THR A 163 15.19 -13.65 1.74
CA THR A 163 14.35 -14.63 2.45
C THR A 163 12.90 -14.54 1.99
N PHE A 164 12.34 -13.33 1.89
CA PHE A 164 10.96 -13.12 1.42
C PHE A 164 10.78 -13.41 -0.06
N ASN A 165 11.79 -13.14 -0.88
CA ASN A 165 11.77 -13.55 -2.29
C ASN A 165 11.69 -15.08 -2.41
N GLY A 166 12.42 -15.80 -1.54
CA GLY A 166 12.38 -17.26 -1.49
C GLY A 166 11.03 -17.87 -1.09
N THR A 167 10.17 -17.12 -0.39
CA THR A 167 8.80 -17.53 -0.05
C THR A 167 7.73 -16.95 -0.97
N SER A 168 8.13 -16.11 -1.94
CA SER A 168 7.19 -15.44 -2.82
C SER A 168 6.54 -16.42 -3.80
N VAL A 169 5.21 -16.31 -3.93
CA VAL A 169 4.43 -17.08 -4.90
C VAL A 169 4.42 -16.31 -6.23
N PRO A 170 4.54 -17.00 -7.38
CA PRO A 170 4.47 -16.34 -8.69
C PRO A 170 3.18 -15.51 -8.84
N PRO A 171 3.23 -14.36 -9.53
CA PRO A 171 2.05 -13.55 -9.80
C PRO A 171 0.94 -14.37 -10.50
N LEU A 172 -0.30 -14.22 -10.05
CA LEU A 172 -1.46 -14.91 -10.64
C LEU A 172 -1.66 -14.59 -12.12
N SER A 173 -1.16 -13.44 -12.60
CA SER A 173 -1.20 -13.05 -14.02
C SER A 173 -0.41 -13.98 -14.94
N LEU A 174 0.44 -14.85 -14.38
CA LEU A 174 1.20 -15.85 -15.12
C LEU A 174 0.51 -17.22 -15.15
N VAL A 175 -0.61 -17.38 -14.44
CA VAL A 175 -1.41 -18.61 -14.41
C VAL A 175 -2.57 -18.46 -15.40
N PRO A 176 -2.91 -19.51 -16.18
CA PRO A 176 -4.12 -19.48 -17.01
C PRO A 176 -5.35 -19.14 -16.18
N LEU A 177 -6.23 -18.28 -16.71
CA LEU A 177 -7.53 -18.01 -16.10
C LEU A 177 -8.28 -19.33 -15.89
N ASP A 178 -8.79 -19.56 -14.69
CA ASP A 178 -9.62 -20.74 -14.45
C ASP A 178 -10.92 -20.61 -15.24
N PRO A 179 -11.21 -21.50 -16.21
CA PRO A 179 -12.42 -21.41 -17.03
C PRO A 179 -13.71 -21.45 -16.21
N ARG A 180 -13.67 -22.02 -15.00
CA ARG A 180 -14.85 -22.09 -14.11
C ARG A 180 -15.13 -20.75 -13.42
N ALA A 181 -14.24 -19.76 -13.54
CA ALA A 181 -14.44 -18.41 -13.03
C ALA A 181 -15.26 -17.51 -13.97
N ASP A 182 -15.70 -18.04 -15.12
CA ASP A 182 -16.57 -17.31 -16.04
C ASP A 182 -17.88 -16.91 -15.32
N PRO A 183 -18.20 -15.60 -15.20
CA PRO A 183 -19.45 -15.13 -14.61
C PRO A 183 -20.71 -15.73 -15.26
N SER A 184 -20.63 -16.16 -16.52
CA SER A 184 -21.73 -16.86 -17.21
C SER A 184 -22.14 -18.15 -16.50
N LEU A 185 -21.22 -18.79 -15.78
CA LEU A 185 -21.44 -19.98 -14.96
C LEU A 185 -21.99 -19.67 -13.56
N HIS A 186 -22.04 -18.39 -13.16
CA HIS A 186 -22.42 -17.92 -11.82
C HIS A 186 -23.56 -16.89 -11.85
N ASN A 187 -24.55 -17.08 -12.74
CA ASN A 187 -25.68 -16.16 -12.91
C ASN A 187 -25.26 -14.70 -13.16
N ASN A 188 -24.12 -14.48 -13.82
CA ASN A 188 -23.50 -13.18 -14.06
C ASN A 188 -23.21 -12.38 -12.77
N ARG A 189 -22.91 -13.08 -11.67
CA ARG A 189 -22.51 -12.47 -10.39
C ARG A 189 -21.06 -12.81 -10.07
N TRP A 190 -20.41 -11.88 -9.38
CA TRP A 190 -19.14 -12.14 -8.72
C TRP A 190 -19.45 -12.83 -7.39
N THR A 191 -18.97 -14.05 -7.23
CA THR A 191 -19.11 -14.84 -6.00
C THR A 191 -17.73 -15.30 -5.52
N ASN A 192 -17.67 -15.72 -4.26
CA ASN A 192 -16.52 -16.40 -3.67
C ASN A 192 -16.10 -17.65 -4.48
N TRP A 193 -14.79 -17.84 -4.64
CA TRP A 193 -14.23 -18.86 -5.51
C TRP A 193 -14.25 -20.25 -4.86
N LEU A 194 -14.90 -21.23 -5.50
CA LEU A 194 -15.01 -22.64 -5.07
C LEU A 194 -15.67 -22.87 -3.70
N ASP A 195 -16.37 -21.88 -3.16
CA ASP A 195 -17.23 -22.09 -2.00
C ASP A 195 -18.48 -22.84 -2.47
N THR A 196 -18.35 -24.16 -2.56
CA THR A 196 -19.43 -25.08 -2.91
C THR A 196 -20.37 -25.19 -1.73
N GLY A 197 -21.44 -24.40 -1.74
CA GLY A 197 -22.50 -24.54 -0.76
C GLY A 197 -23.77 -23.84 -1.22
N GLU A 198 -24.76 -24.62 -1.61
CA GLU A 198 -26.18 -24.29 -1.50
C GLU A 198 -26.55 -24.05 -0.03
N GLN A 199 -26.02 -22.98 0.54
CA GLN A 199 -26.66 -22.22 1.61
C GLN A 199 -26.59 -20.74 1.19
N ALA A 200 -26.97 -20.47 -0.07
CA ALA A 200 -27.58 -19.19 -0.35
C ALA A 200 -28.84 -19.16 0.53
N ASP A 201 -28.81 -18.30 1.55
CA ASP A 201 -29.87 -18.08 2.51
C ASP A 201 -31.25 -18.32 1.88
N GLN A 202 -31.89 -19.44 2.25
CA GLN A 202 -33.34 -19.51 2.24
C GLN A 202 -33.77 -18.48 3.28
N VAL A 203 -33.94 -17.23 2.83
CA VAL A 203 -34.69 -16.23 3.57
C VAL A 203 -36.11 -16.78 3.64
N ASP A 204 -36.37 -17.62 4.66
CA ASP A 204 -37.73 -17.91 5.07
C ASP A 204 -38.37 -16.55 5.38
N GLY A 205 -39.50 -16.29 4.73
CA GLY A 205 -40.26 -15.03 4.80
C GLY A 205 -40.93 -14.80 6.15
N SER A 206 -40.28 -15.20 7.25
CA SER A 206 -40.73 -15.02 8.62
C SER A 206 -39.78 -14.09 9.38
N ILE A 207 -39.72 -12.82 8.95
CA ILE A 207 -39.13 -11.76 9.77
C ILE A 207 -40.05 -11.53 10.97
N ALA A 208 -39.91 -12.35 12.01
CA ALA A 208 -40.43 -12.04 13.32
C ALA A 208 -39.52 -10.95 13.92
N ASN A 209 -40.03 -9.72 13.93
CA ASN A 209 -39.48 -8.62 14.70
C ASN A 209 -39.20 -9.07 16.14
N LYS A 210 -37.92 -9.06 16.54
CA LYS A 210 -37.56 -8.84 17.94
C LYS A 210 -36.28 -8.03 18.03
N VAL A 211 -36.47 -6.71 18.00
CA VAL A 211 -35.56 -5.77 18.64
C VAL A 211 -36.04 -5.69 20.08
N GLU A 212 -35.24 -6.17 21.02
CA GLU A 212 -35.32 -5.73 22.42
C GLU A 212 -33.93 -5.20 22.79
N LEU A 213 -33.97 -4.04 23.46
CA LEU A 213 -32.85 -3.20 23.91
C LEU A 213 -32.00 -3.90 24.98
#